data_AF-A0A9E7FAL5-F1
#
_entry.id   AF-A0A9E7FAL5-F1
#
_cell.length_a   1.000
_cell.length_b   1.000
_cell.length_c   1.000
_cell.angle_alpha   90.00
_cell.angle_beta   90.00
_cell.angle_gamma   90.00
#
_symmetry.space_group_name_H-M   'P 1'
#
loop_
_entity.id
_entity.type
_entity.pdbx_description
1 polymer ?
#
loop_
_entity_poly.entity_id
_entity_poly.type
_entity_poly.pdbx_seq_one_letter_code
_entity_poly.pdbx_strand_id
1 'polypeptide(L)'
;MNHSLSVSIDKSNGESPLTCKVDLKPWPFWSKLKGSKSFDDDSERLDVFWNLRSAKFSDGPEPLESYYVALVCGEEVVMLLGDLKKKAYRKTRSRPSLEDVTFLSKKENVFGKKCFSSRVKFDDRKKEHDIIVVNSISGHKDPEMWISIDGIVLIHVSNLQWKFRGNETVWVEQVPVQVFWDVHGWLFRGPGSGHALFIFKPGLPASCGGGGSREFCFFLYAWRMD
;
A
#
# COMPACT_ATOMS: atom_id res chain seq x y z
N MET A 1 -15.50 -0.39 -11.26
CA MET A 1 -14.22 0.28 -10.93
C MET A 1 -13.29 0.13 -12.12
N ASN A 2 -12.64 1.21 -12.55
CA ASN A 2 -11.56 1.12 -13.53
C ASN A 2 -10.25 1.05 -12.75
N HIS A 3 -9.57 -0.08 -12.81
CA HIS A 3 -8.24 -0.20 -12.20
C HIS A 3 -7.19 0.20 -13.24
N SER A 4 -6.06 0.75 -12.81
CA SER A 4 -4.90 0.98 -13.67
C SER A 4 -3.64 0.66 -12.89
N LEU A 5 -2.69 -0.02 -13.53
CA LEU A 5 -1.33 -0.18 -13.01
C LEU A 5 -0.48 0.96 -13.59
N SER A 6 0.22 1.69 -12.73
CA SER A 6 1.25 2.63 -13.15
C SER A 6 2.56 2.24 -12.48
N VAL A 7 3.64 2.19 -13.25
CA VAL A 7 5.01 1.98 -12.77
C VAL A 7 5.82 3.20 -13.17
N SER A 8 6.52 3.79 -12.22
CA SER A 8 7.39 4.95 -12.42
C SER A 8 8.76 4.60 -11.85
N ILE A 9 9.82 4.89 -12.60
CA ILE A 9 11.20 4.66 -12.19
C ILE A 9 11.91 6.01 -12.23
N ASP A 10 12.29 6.51 -11.06
CA ASP A 10 13.00 7.78 -10.91
C ASP A 10 14.48 7.59 -11.21
N LYS A 11 15.07 8.51 -11.99
CA LYS A 11 16.50 8.51 -12.31
C LYS A 11 17.27 9.37 -11.30
N SER A 12 18.51 8.97 -10.99
CA SER A 12 19.37 9.68 -10.04
C SER A 12 19.86 11.05 -10.55
N ASN A 13 19.89 11.24 -11.87
CA ASN A 13 20.34 12.47 -12.53
C ASN A 13 19.28 13.60 -12.56
N GLY A 14 18.10 13.39 -11.98
CA GLY A 14 17.02 14.39 -11.92
C GLY A 14 16.25 14.57 -13.23
N GLU A 15 16.46 13.70 -14.22
CA GLU A 15 15.63 13.64 -15.42
C GLU A 15 14.20 13.17 -15.10
N SER A 16 13.31 13.31 -16.08
CA SER A 16 11.94 12.84 -15.95
C SER A 16 11.89 11.32 -15.72
N PRO A 17 10.98 10.85 -14.84
CA PRO A 17 10.89 9.43 -14.54
C PRO A 17 10.40 8.62 -15.73
N LEU A 18 10.90 7.40 -15.83
CA LEU A 18 10.44 6.42 -16.80
C LEU A 18 9.10 5.87 -16.34
N THR A 19 8.03 6.10 -17.11
CA THR A 19 6.67 5.72 -16.70
C THR A 19 6.02 4.72 -17.65
N CYS A 20 5.29 3.77 -17.07
CA CYS A 20 4.41 2.83 -17.76
C CYS A 20 3.04 2.89 -17.11
N LYS A 21 1.97 3.08 -17.89
CA LYS A 21 0.61 2.95 -17.39
C LYS A 21 -0.17 1.94 -18.22
N VAL A 22 -0.89 1.06 -17.53
CA VAL A 22 -1.72 0.00 -18.09
C VAL A 22 -3.11 0.12 -17.48
N ASP A 23 -4.09 0.50 -18.31
CA ASP A 23 -5.48 0.53 -17.87
C ASP A 23 -6.08 -0.89 -17.87
N LEU A 24 -6.66 -1.30 -16.76
CA LEU A 24 -7.44 -2.54 -16.64
C LEU A 24 -8.89 -2.26 -17.06
N LYS A 25 -9.12 -2.20 -18.38
CA LYS A 25 -10.48 -2.05 -18.94
C LYS A 25 -11.10 -3.41 -19.27
N PRO A 26 -12.35 -3.70 -18.85
CA PRO A 26 -13.06 -4.89 -19.28
C PRO A 26 -13.46 -4.75 -20.75
N TRP A 27 -12.80 -5.54 -21.61
CA TRP A 27 -13.09 -5.73 -23.05
C TRP A 27 -12.93 -4.47 -23.95
N PRO A 28 -12.30 -4.57 -25.14
CA PRO A 28 -11.56 -5.72 -25.70
C PRO A 28 -10.08 -5.77 -25.27
N PHE A 29 -9.63 -4.94 -24.32
CA PHE A 29 -8.21 -4.76 -23.97
C PHE A 29 -7.61 -5.81 -23.01
N TRP A 30 -8.24 -6.98 -22.84
CA TRP A 30 -7.77 -8.06 -21.97
C TRP A 30 -6.35 -8.57 -22.31
N SER A 31 -5.88 -8.34 -23.54
CA SER A 31 -4.49 -8.59 -23.93
C SER A 31 -3.50 -7.73 -23.16
N LYS A 32 -3.84 -6.46 -22.83
CA LYS A 32 -2.96 -5.52 -22.11
C LYS A 32 -2.79 -5.86 -20.63
N LEU A 33 -3.68 -6.68 -20.05
CA LEU A 33 -3.60 -7.14 -18.66
C LEU A 33 -2.43 -8.09 -18.39
N LYS A 34 -1.76 -8.58 -19.43
CA LYS A 34 -0.54 -9.38 -19.33
C LYS A 34 0.44 -8.88 -20.38
N GLY A 35 1.62 -8.43 -19.97
CA GLY A 35 2.55 -7.84 -20.91
C GLY A 35 3.89 -7.51 -20.28
N SER A 36 4.68 -6.77 -21.05
CA SER A 36 5.93 -6.19 -20.59
C SER A 36 6.16 -4.85 -21.28
N LYS A 37 6.96 -3.99 -20.64
CA LYS A 37 7.46 -2.75 -21.20
C LYS A 37 8.94 -2.65 -20.87
N SER A 38 9.74 -2.41 -21.90
CA SER A 38 11.17 -2.14 -21.79
C SER A 38 11.39 -0.64 -21.75
N PHE A 39 12.37 -0.23 -20.96
CA PHE A 39 12.94 1.10 -20.98
C PHE A 39 14.43 0.94 -21.23
N ASP A 40 14.90 1.63 -22.26
CA ASP A 40 16.32 1.79 -22.51
C ASP A 40 16.73 3.07 -21.79
N ASP A 41 17.49 2.93 -20.70
CA ASP A 41 18.25 4.02 -20.11
C ASP A 41 19.70 3.91 -20.61
N ASP A 42 20.41 5.03 -20.73
CA ASP A 42 21.77 5.06 -21.32
C ASP A 42 22.78 4.16 -20.56
N SER A 43 22.45 3.75 -19.33
CA SER A 43 23.28 2.86 -18.49
C SER A 43 22.89 1.38 -18.57
N GLU A 44 21.60 1.02 -18.49
CA GLU A 44 21.12 -0.37 -18.49
C GLU A 44 19.66 -0.49 -18.97
N ARG A 45 19.30 -1.65 -19.54
CA ARG A 45 17.93 -1.97 -19.95
C ARG A 45 17.10 -2.42 -18.75
N LEU A 46 15.96 -1.77 -18.57
CA LEU A 46 14.97 -2.09 -17.54
C LEU A 46 13.72 -2.71 -18.19
N ASP A 47 13.32 -3.89 -17.74
CA ASP A 47 12.11 -4.55 -18.24
C ASP A 47 11.08 -4.72 -17.12
N VAL A 48 9.91 -4.10 -17.29
CA VAL A 48 8.76 -4.30 -16.41
C VAL A 48 7.85 -5.37 -17.01
N PHE A 49 7.54 -6.42 -16.26
CA PHE A 49 6.58 -7.46 -16.65
C PHE A 49 5.38 -7.44 -15.71
N TRP A 50 4.19 -7.70 -16.23
CA TRP A 50 2.99 -7.81 -15.41
C TRP A 50 2.06 -8.90 -15.92
N ASN A 51 1.31 -9.48 -14.99
CA ASN A 51 0.17 -10.31 -15.28
C ASN A 51 -0.91 -10.08 -14.24
N LEU A 52 -1.91 -9.29 -14.61
CA LEU A 52 -3.10 -8.97 -13.82
C LEU A 52 -4.36 -9.63 -14.39
N ARG A 53 -4.23 -10.52 -15.40
CA ARG A 53 -5.35 -11.11 -16.14
C ARG A 53 -6.33 -11.87 -15.25
N SER A 54 -5.82 -12.55 -14.23
CA SER A 54 -6.62 -13.34 -13.30
C SER A 54 -6.62 -12.75 -11.90
N ALA A 55 -6.16 -11.50 -11.76
CA ALA A 55 -6.06 -10.83 -10.48
C ALA A 55 -7.43 -10.73 -9.83
N LYS A 56 -7.55 -11.19 -8.59
CA LYS A 56 -8.77 -11.05 -7.80
C LYS A 56 -8.63 -9.84 -6.90
N PHE A 57 -9.67 -9.02 -6.83
CA PHE A 57 -9.72 -7.84 -5.97
C PHE A 57 -10.77 -8.08 -4.89
N SER A 58 -10.58 -7.44 -3.74
CA SER A 58 -11.60 -7.30 -2.69
C SER A 58 -12.06 -5.84 -2.63
N ASP A 59 -12.49 -5.38 -1.46
CA ASP A 59 -12.88 -3.99 -1.20
C ASP A 59 -11.67 -3.03 -1.21
N GLY A 60 -10.44 -3.56 -1.24
CA GLY A 60 -9.20 -2.79 -1.30
C GLY A 60 -8.68 -2.48 -2.72
N PRO A 61 -7.80 -1.48 -2.88
CA PRO A 61 -7.24 -1.08 -4.17
C PRO A 61 -6.21 -2.08 -4.73
N GLU A 62 -5.57 -2.87 -3.84
CA GLU A 62 -4.54 -3.84 -4.20
C GLU A 62 -5.16 -5.21 -4.55
N PRO A 63 -4.67 -5.93 -5.59
CA PRO A 63 -5.12 -7.28 -5.85
C PRO A 63 -4.75 -8.24 -4.71
N LEU A 64 -5.66 -9.16 -4.40
CA LEU A 64 -5.49 -10.20 -3.37
C LEU A 64 -4.58 -11.33 -3.83
N GLU A 65 -4.83 -11.87 -5.03
CA GLU A 65 -4.19 -13.09 -5.50
C GLU A 65 -4.22 -13.19 -7.03
N SER A 66 -3.54 -14.21 -7.56
CA SER A 66 -3.45 -14.55 -8.97
C SER A 66 -2.84 -13.46 -9.85
N TYR A 67 -1.81 -12.77 -9.34
CA TYR A 67 -1.14 -11.71 -10.08
C TYR A 67 0.39 -11.70 -9.90
N TYR A 68 1.08 -10.99 -10.79
CA TYR A 68 2.44 -10.52 -10.52
C TYR A 68 2.76 -9.20 -11.23
N VAL A 69 3.69 -8.43 -10.66
CA VAL A 69 4.42 -7.33 -11.31
C VAL A 69 5.90 -7.53 -11.00
N ALA A 70 6.75 -7.55 -12.02
CA ALA A 70 8.19 -7.80 -11.89
C ALA A 70 8.99 -6.71 -12.57
N LEU A 71 10.06 -6.24 -11.94
CA LEU A 71 11.08 -5.38 -12.54
C LEU A 71 12.35 -6.20 -12.73
N VAL A 72 12.91 -6.15 -13.93
CA VAL A 72 14.13 -6.84 -14.32
C VAL A 72 15.19 -5.83 -14.73
N CYS A 73 16.40 -6.01 -14.21
CA CYS A 73 17.61 -5.24 -14.52
C CYS A 73 18.76 -6.22 -14.72
N GLY A 74 19.54 -6.11 -15.80
CA GLY A 74 20.74 -6.94 -15.99
C GLY A 74 20.56 -8.45 -15.82
N GLU A 75 19.47 -9.02 -16.34
CA GLU A 75 19.07 -10.43 -16.20
C GLU A 75 18.64 -10.89 -14.78
N GLU A 76 18.46 -9.95 -13.86
CA GLU A 76 17.97 -10.20 -12.50
C GLU A 76 16.58 -9.61 -12.27
N VAL A 77 15.70 -10.38 -11.62
CA VAL A 77 14.44 -9.87 -11.08
C VAL A 77 14.78 -9.14 -9.78
N VAL A 78 14.87 -7.81 -9.86
CA VAL A 78 15.16 -6.96 -8.71
C VAL A 78 13.93 -6.75 -7.83
N MET A 79 12.73 -6.61 -8.42
CA MET A 79 11.49 -6.46 -7.65
C MET A 79 10.43 -7.43 -8.17
N LEU A 80 9.69 -8.08 -7.26
CA LEU A 80 8.58 -8.96 -7.59
C LEU A 80 7.42 -8.83 -6.61
N LEU A 81 6.29 -8.33 -7.09
CA LEU A 81 5.02 -8.24 -6.36
C LEU A 81 4.07 -9.35 -6.82
N GLY A 82 3.21 -9.82 -5.92
CA GLY A 82 2.19 -10.84 -6.17
C GLY A 82 2.59 -12.28 -5.85
N ASP A 83 1.62 -13.18 -5.95
CA ASP A 83 1.70 -14.59 -5.57
C ASP A 83 2.19 -15.49 -6.70
N LEU A 84 2.09 -15.06 -7.97
CA LEU A 84 2.45 -15.86 -9.15
C LEU A 84 3.97 -15.90 -9.43
N LYS A 85 4.81 -16.02 -8.39
CA LYS A 85 6.28 -15.94 -8.48
C LYS A 85 6.89 -16.88 -9.52
N LYS A 86 6.50 -18.16 -9.52
CA LYS A 86 6.98 -19.16 -10.48
C LYS A 86 6.68 -18.78 -11.94
N LYS A 87 5.50 -18.17 -12.19
CA LYS A 87 5.12 -17.72 -13.54
C LYS A 87 5.90 -16.49 -13.96
N ALA A 88 6.24 -15.61 -13.02
CA ALA A 88 7.08 -14.44 -13.27
C ALA A 88 8.49 -14.87 -13.73
N TYR A 89 9.20 -15.66 -12.92
CA TYR A 89 10.56 -16.14 -13.26
C TYR A 89 10.61 -16.92 -14.58
N ARG A 90 9.62 -17.77 -14.86
CA ARG A 90 9.55 -18.47 -16.15
C ARG A 90 9.35 -17.52 -17.33
N LYS A 91 8.64 -16.41 -17.13
CA LYS A 91 8.34 -15.43 -18.19
C LYS A 91 9.53 -14.50 -18.43
N THR A 92 10.21 -14.05 -17.38
CA THR A 92 11.37 -13.17 -17.46
C THR A 92 12.62 -13.91 -17.93
N ARG A 93 12.75 -15.21 -17.61
CA ARG A 93 13.99 -16.00 -17.79
C ARG A 93 15.18 -15.43 -17.00
N SER A 94 14.88 -14.65 -15.98
CA SER A 94 15.83 -13.96 -15.12
C SER A 94 15.94 -14.67 -13.78
N ARG A 95 17.11 -14.57 -13.15
CA ARG A 95 17.31 -15.09 -11.78
C ARG A 95 16.79 -14.09 -10.73
N PRO A 96 16.49 -14.50 -9.49
CA PRO A 96 16.32 -13.54 -8.39
C PRO A 96 17.59 -12.71 -8.21
N SER A 97 17.46 -11.42 -7.87
CA SER A 97 18.62 -10.63 -7.49
C SER A 97 19.26 -11.16 -6.20
N LEU A 98 20.56 -10.90 -6.06
CA LEU A 98 21.31 -11.21 -4.84
C LEU A 98 21.00 -10.22 -3.71
N GLU A 99 20.56 -9.01 -4.06
CA GLU A 99 20.18 -7.97 -3.12
C GLU A 99 18.66 -7.92 -2.92
N ASP A 100 18.24 -7.78 -1.66
CA ASP A 100 16.83 -7.61 -1.33
C ASP A 100 16.40 -6.16 -1.56
N VAL A 101 15.26 -5.96 -2.24
CA VAL A 101 14.64 -4.64 -2.36
C VAL A 101 14.15 -4.17 -1.00
N THR A 102 14.48 -2.92 -0.67
CA THR A 102 13.99 -2.25 0.53
C THR A 102 12.68 -1.54 0.23
N PHE A 103 11.59 -1.96 0.90
CA PHE A 103 10.29 -1.32 0.77
C PHE A 103 10.18 -0.12 1.70
N LEU A 104 10.13 1.09 1.13
CA LEU A 104 10.18 2.34 1.89
C LEU A 104 8.81 2.86 2.31
N SER A 105 7.81 2.78 1.45
CA SER A 105 6.48 3.25 1.82
C SER A 105 5.37 2.62 1.00
N LYS A 106 4.19 2.58 1.62
CA LYS A 106 2.93 2.20 0.99
C LYS A 106 1.95 3.36 1.16
N LYS A 107 1.27 3.76 0.10
CA LYS A 107 0.24 4.81 0.14
C LYS A 107 -1.04 4.27 -0.47
N GLU A 108 -2.14 4.32 0.27
CA GLU A 108 -3.44 3.83 -0.20
C GLU A 108 -4.53 4.87 -0.04
N ASN A 109 -5.46 4.88 -0.99
CA ASN A 109 -6.70 5.64 -0.91
C ASN A 109 -7.86 4.66 -0.81
N VAL A 110 -8.63 4.76 0.27
CA VAL A 110 -9.80 3.93 0.53
C VAL A 110 -11.03 4.81 0.65
N PHE A 111 -12.17 4.33 0.18
CA PHE A 111 -13.41 5.09 0.09
C PHE A 111 -14.51 4.36 0.83
N GLY A 112 -15.25 5.08 1.67
CA GLY A 112 -16.27 4.47 2.52
C GLY A 112 -17.06 5.52 3.27
N LYS A 113 -18.15 5.09 3.92
CA LYS A 113 -18.98 6.00 4.73
C LYS A 113 -18.49 6.03 6.19
N LYS A 114 -18.40 4.83 6.78
CA LYS A 114 -18.08 4.66 8.20
C LYS A 114 -16.91 3.72 8.49
N CYS A 115 -16.64 2.79 7.59
CA CYS A 115 -15.63 1.75 7.76
C CYS A 115 -14.66 1.81 6.59
N PHE A 116 -13.38 1.73 6.89
CA PHE A 116 -12.27 1.80 5.95
C PHE A 116 -11.30 0.68 6.26
N SER A 117 -11.11 -0.23 5.31
CA SER A 117 -10.24 -1.40 5.47
C SER A 117 -9.01 -1.29 4.59
N SER A 118 -7.89 -1.77 5.09
CA SER A 118 -6.62 -1.88 4.36
C SER A 118 -5.80 -3.02 4.95
N ARG A 119 -4.70 -3.38 4.28
CA ARG A 119 -3.79 -4.44 4.69
C ARG A 119 -2.35 -3.99 4.57
N VAL A 120 -1.54 -4.34 5.56
CA VAL A 120 -0.13 -3.94 5.60
C VAL A 120 0.73 -4.98 6.30
N LYS A 121 1.99 -5.08 5.88
CA LYS A 121 3.03 -5.83 6.60
C LYS A 121 3.88 -4.84 7.40
N PHE A 122 3.90 -4.99 8.71
CA PHE A 122 4.79 -4.21 9.57
C PHE A 122 6.20 -4.79 9.65
N ASP A 123 6.35 -6.06 9.28
CA ASP A 123 7.62 -6.78 9.17
C ASP A 123 7.54 -7.68 7.92
N ASP A 124 8.50 -7.55 7.00
CA ASP A 124 8.54 -8.30 5.73
C ASP A 124 8.55 -9.81 5.93
N ARG A 125 9.05 -10.27 7.08
CA ARG A 125 9.15 -11.70 7.42
C ARG A 125 7.85 -12.26 7.98
N LYS A 126 6.91 -11.40 8.37
CA LYS A 126 5.68 -11.76 9.06
C LYS A 126 4.45 -11.69 8.15
N LYS A 127 3.32 -12.06 8.75
CA LYS A 127 2.00 -12.06 8.14
C LYS A 127 1.59 -10.62 7.78
N GLU A 128 0.72 -10.51 6.78
CA GLU A 128 -0.02 -9.28 6.52
C GLU A 128 -1.12 -9.09 7.57
N HIS A 129 -1.26 -7.86 8.07
CA HIS A 129 -2.24 -7.48 9.09
C HIS A 129 -3.41 -6.72 8.46
N ASP A 130 -4.62 -7.03 8.91
CA ASP A 130 -5.83 -6.32 8.52
C ASP A 130 -6.01 -5.07 9.38
N ILE A 131 -6.02 -3.89 8.76
CA ILE A 131 -6.31 -2.62 9.43
C ILE A 131 -7.75 -2.22 9.12
N ILE A 132 -8.52 -1.91 10.15
CA ILE A 132 -9.88 -1.39 10.01
C ILE A 132 -9.98 -0.10 10.81
N VAL A 133 -10.31 0.98 10.12
CA VAL A 133 -10.66 2.26 10.74
C VAL A 133 -12.16 2.44 10.66
N VAL A 134 -12.80 2.63 11.81
CA VAL A 134 -14.23 2.89 11.90
C VAL A 134 -14.46 4.26 12.51
N ASN A 135 -15.43 5.00 11.99
CA ASN A 135 -15.85 6.27 12.56
C ASN A 135 -17.33 6.24 13.01
N SER A 136 -17.64 7.11 13.97
CA SER A 136 -19.00 7.41 14.41
C SER A 136 -19.15 8.94 14.50
N ILE A 137 -19.11 9.60 13.34
CA ILE A 137 -19.17 11.07 13.24
C ILE A 137 -20.59 11.55 12.90
N SER A 138 -21.38 10.70 12.25
CA SER A 138 -22.77 11.01 11.89
C SER A 138 -23.71 10.71 13.07
N GLY A 139 -24.29 11.74 13.69
CA GLY A 139 -25.33 11.58 14.73
C GLY A 139 -25.34 12.70 15.77
N HIS A 140 -26.16 12.53 16.81
CA HIS A 140 -26.28 13.47 17.94
C HIS A 140 -25.24 13.24 19.05
N LYS A 141 -24.39 12.22 18.92
CA LYS A 141 -23.32 11.91 19.88
C LYS A 141 -22.05 12.66 19.50
N ASP A 142 -21.17 12.83 20.48
CA ASP A 142 -19.81 13.29 20.24
C ASP A 142 -19.12 12.40 19.18
N PRO A 143 -18.44 12.98 18.18
CA PRO A 143 -17.72 12.22 17.17
C PRO A 143 -16.62 11.33 17.77
N GLU A 144 -16.54 10.08 17.31
CA GLU A 144 -15.52 9.11 17.75
C GLU A 144 -14.93 8.29 16.59
N MET A 145 -13.75 7.70 16.80
CA MET A 145 -13.16 6.72 15.89
C MET A 145 -12.43 5.59 16.62
N TRP A 146 -12.23 4.49 15.90
CA TRP A 146 -11.55 3.29 16.36
C TRP A 146 -10.61 2.81 15.26
N ILE A 147 -9.42 2.34 15.65
CA ILE A 147 -8.48 1.66 14.77
C ILE A 147 -8.28 0.25 15.32
N SER A 148 -8.65 -0.74 14.51
CA SER A 148 -8.46 -2.15 14.78
C SER A 148 -7.39 -2.74 13.90
N ILE A 149 -6.57 -3.62 14.46
CA ILE A 149 -5.58 -4.42 13.75
C ILE A 149 -5.87 -5.89 14.04
N ASP A 150 -6.05 -6.70 12.98
CA ASP A 150 -6.44 -8.12 13.06
C ASP A 150 -7.68 -8.37 13.95
N GLY A 151 -8.65 -7.46 13.88
CA GLY A 151 -9.90 -7.53 14.64
C GLY A 151 -9.81 -7.05 16.09
N ILE A 152 -8.62 -6.69 16.59
CA ILE A 152 -8.42 -6.14 17.93
C ILE A 152 -8.44 -4.61 17.86
N VAL A 153 -9.32 -3.96 18.61
CA VAL A 153 -9.32 -2.49 18.74
C VAL A 153 -8.11 -2.07 19.56
N LEU A 154 -7.15 -1.37 18.93
CA LEU A 154 -5.93 -0.90 19.59
C LEU A 154 -5.98 0.58 19.94
N ILE A 155 -6.73 1.38 19.19
CA ILE A 155 -6.89 2.81 19.45
C ILE A 155 -8.38 3.15 19.42
N HIS A 156 -8.86 3.82 20.47
CA HIS A 156 -10.16 4.46 20.53
C HIS A 156 -9.97 5.94 20.87
N VAL A 157 -10.48 6.82 20.00
CA VAL A 157 -10.48 8.25 20.24
C VAL A 157 -11.91 8.74 20.37
N SER A 158 -12.31 9.05 21.60
CA SER A 158 -13.56 9.78 21.89
C SER A 158 -13.36 11.29 21.73
N ASN A 159 -14.47 12.02 21.60
CA ASN A 159 -14.47 13.48 21.51
C ASN A 159 -13.51 14.02 20.43
N LEU A 160 -13.59 13.43 19.23
CA LEU A 160 -12.72 13.72 18.10
C LEU A 160 -12.66 15.21 17.74
N GLN A 161 -13.71 15.99 18.02
CA GLN A 161 -13.71 17.44 17.80
C GLN A 161 -12.55 18.17 18.52
N TRP A 162 -11.99 17.57 19.58
CA TRP A 162 -10.84 18.09 20.32
C TRP A 162 -9.55 17.32 20.02
N LYS A 163 -9.65 16.08 19.52
CA LYS A 163 -8.53 15.14 19.31
C LYS A 163 -8.38 14.72 17.84
N PHE A 164 -8.80 15.58 16.91
CA PHE A 164 -8.82 15.26 15.48
C PHE A 164 -7.44 15.13 14.85
N ARG A 165 -6.38 15.56 15.55
CA ARG A 165 -4.99 15.25 15.25
C ARG A 165 -4.33 14.67 16.48
N GLY A 166 -3.57 13.59 16.31
CA GLY A 166 -2.90 12.95 17.42
C GLY A 166 -2.06 11.76 16.97
N ASN A 167 -1.45 11.11 17.94
CA ASN A 167 -0.64 9.93 17.73
C ASN A 167 -0.64 9.03 18.97
N GLU A 168 -0.41 7.74 18.75
CA GLU A 168 -0.32 6.73 19.79
C GLU A 168 0.61 5.61 19.32
N THR A 169 1.27 4.90 20.24
CA THR A 169 2.09 3.73 19.90
C THR A 169 1.40 2.48 20.42
N VAL A 170 1.14 1.53 19.53
CA VAL A 170 0.49 0.26 19.85
C VAL A 170 1.43 -0.90 19.55
N TRP A 171 1.17 -2.07 20.13
CA TRP A 171 1.99 -3.26 19.90
C TRP A 171 1.25 -4.25 19.02
N VAL A 172 1.86 -4.62 17.89
CA VAL A 172 1.35 -5.62 16.95
C VAL A 172 2.37 -6.74 16.86
N GLU A 173 2.06 -7.92 17.39
CA GLU A 173 2.96 -9.09 17.39
C GLU A 173 4.41 -8.76 17.81
N GLN A 174 4.57 -8.02 18.92
CA GLN A 174 5.86 -7.57 19.50
C GLN A 174 6.61 -6.52 18.66
N VAL A 175 5.99 -5.97 17.61
CA VAL A 175 6.48 -4.82 16.87
C VAL A 175 5.76 -3.57 17.40
N PRO A 176 6.46 -2.56 17.91
CA PRO A 176 5.84 -1.28 18.24
C PRO A 176 5.47 -0.56 16.94
N VAL A 177 4.22 -0.12 16.81
CA VAL A 177 3.74 0.63 15.65
C VAL A 177 3.26 1.98 16.12
N GLN A 178 3.93 3.04 15.69
CA GLN A 178 3.50 4.41 15.94
C GLN A 178 2.43 4.78 14.91
N VAL A 179 1.24 5.11 15.39
CA VAL A 179 0.09 5.49 14.58
C VAL A 179 -0.14 6.99 14.76
N PHE A 180 -0.21 7.72 13.65
CA PHE A 180 -0.61 9.13 13.61
C PHE A 180 -1.94 9.24 12.89
N TRP A 181 -2.77 10.20 13.29
CA TRP A 181 -4.01 10.51 12.60
C TRP A 181 -4.20 12.01 12.42
N ASP A 182 -4.76 12.38 11.28
CA ASP A 182 -5.41 13.67 11.02
C ASP A 182 -6.77 13.39 10.39
N VAL A 183 -7.83 13.58 11.16
CA VAL A 183 -9.23 13.40 10.73
C VAL A 183 -9.95 14.74 10.54
N HIS A 184 -9.23 15.86 10.47
CA HIS A 184 -9.82 17.18 10.26
C HIS A 184 -10.72 17.22 9.03
N GLY A 185 -10.31 16.55 7.94
CA GLY A 185 -11.10 16.45 6.72
C GLY A 185 -12.44 15.75 6.91
N TRP A 186 -12.54 14.78 7.82
CA TRP A 186 -13.83 14.13 8.14
C TRP A 186 -14.75 15.03 8.97
N LEU A 187 -14.24 15.85 9.88
CA LEU A 187 -15.08 16.63 10.77
C LEU A 187 -15.57 17.93 10.16
N PHE A 188 -14.69 18.63 9.44
CA PHE A 188 -14.90 20.03 9.06
C PHE A 188 -15.08 20.24 7.56
N ARG A 189 -14.99 19.18 6.75
CA ARG A 189 -15.29 19.25 5.31
C ARG A 189 -16.54 18.44 4.99
N GLY A 190 -17.24 18.87 3.93
CA GLY A 190 -18.40 18.16 3.41
C GLY A 190 -18.03 16.75 2.93
N PRO A 191 -18.98 15.81 2.91
CA PRO A 191 -18.77 14.49 2.31
C PRO A 191 -18.16 14.58 0.90
N GLY A 192 -17.27 13.65 0.56
CA GLY A 192 -16.54 13.63 -0.71
C GLY A 192 -15.44 14.69 -0.88
N SER A 193 -15.36 15.69 0.02
CA SER A 193 -14.39 16.80 -0.08
C SER A 193 -13.23 16.74 0.94
N GLY A 194 -13.27 15.78 1.87
CA GLY A 194 -12.27 15.59 2.90
C GLY A 194 -11.91 14.12 3.12
N HIS A 195 -10.62 13.87 3.34
CA HIS A 195 -10.10 12.58 3.79
C HIS A 195 -9.59 12.69 5.23
N ALA A 196 -9.49 11.56 5.89
CA ALA A 196 -8.59 11.38 7.03
C ALA A 196 -7.27 10.78 6.54
N LEU A 197 -6.18 11.15 7.20
CA LEU A 197 -4.86 10.57 7.00
C LEU A 197 -4.49 9.76 8.24
N PHE A 198 -4.12 8.51 8.04
CA PHE A 198 -3.50 7.66 9.05
C PHE A 198 -2.10 7.28 8.59
N ILE A 199 -1.12 7.40 9.48
CA ILE A 199 0.27 7.02 9.20
C ILE A 199 0.67 5.95 10.20
N PHE A 200 1.08 4.79 9.71
CA PHE A 200 1.59 3.70 10.53
C PHE A 200 3.09 3.57 10.29
N LYS A 201 3.87 3.72 11.35
CA LYS A 201 5.33 3.60 11.35
C LYS A 201 5.75 2.45 12.28
N PRO A 202 6.05 1.26 11.75
CA PRO A 202 6.64 0.21 12.57
C PRO A 202 8.03 0.64 13.04
N GLY A 203 8.29 0.43 14.33
CA GLY A 203 9.61 0.52 14.93
C GLY A 203 10.35 -0.82 14.84
N LEU A 204 11.55 -0.85 15.41
CA LEU A 204 12.32 -2.09 15.49
C LEU A 204 11.70 -3.05 16.52
N PRO A 205 11.63 -4.37 16.24
CA PRO A 205 11.25 -5.35 17.24
C PRO A 205 12.28 -5.37 18.37
N ALA A 206 11.84 -5.59 19.61
CA ALA A 206 12.73 -5.65 20.78
C ALA A 206 13.81 -6.76 20.69
N SER A 207 13.66 -7.74 19.80
CA SER A 207 14.59 -8.86 19.61
C SER A 207 15.67 -8.65 18.56
N CYS A 208 15.70 -7.51 17.85
CA CYS A 208 16.65 -7.26 16.78
C CYS A 208 17.87 -6.44 17.27
N GLY A 209 18.90 -7.13 17.76
CA GLY A 209 20.23 -6.56 18.08
C GLY A 209 21.10 -6.24 16.87
N GLY A 210 20.53 -5.88 15.72
CA GLY A 210 21.25 -5.61 14.47
C GLY A 210 20.79 -4.30 13.86
N GLY A 211 21.71 -3.33 13.78
CA GLY A 211 21.46 -1.98 13.28
C GLY A 211 21.08 -1.95 11.81
N GLY A 212 19.79 -1.80 11.55
CA GLY A 212 19.26 -1.40 10.26
C GLY A 212 17.90 -0.75 10.49
N SER A 213 17.87 0.59 10.48
CA SER A 213 16.61 1.34 10.50
C SER A 213 15.83 0.98 9.23
N ARG A 214 14.75 0.24 9.36
CA ARG A 214 13.81 0.04 8.26
C ARG A 214 12.78 1.16 8.35
N GLU A 215 12.99 2.21 7.56
CA GLU A 215 12.11 3.38 7.50
C GLU A 215 10.85 3.11 6.66
N PHE A 216 10.17 1.97 6.89
CA PHE A 216 8.90 1.72 6.24
C PHE A 216 7.82 2.63 6.81
N CYS A 217 7.04 3.27 5.95
CA CYS A 217 5.86 4.06 6.36
C CYS A 217 4.63 3.68 5.53
N PHE A 218 3.53 3.39 6.21
CA PHE A 218 2.23 3.19 5.57
C PHE A 218 1.33 4.41 5.75
N PHE A 219 0.87 5.00 4.64
CA PHE A 219 -0.05 6.13 4.61
C PHE A 219 -1.41 5.67 4.07
N LEU A 220 -2.44 5.80 4.91
CA LEU A 220 -3.81 5.46 4.55
C LEU A 220 -4.65 6.74 4.48
N TYR A 221 -5.11 7.06 3.27
CA TYR A 221 -6.02 8.17 3.00
C TYR A 221 -7.44 7.62 2.93
N ALA A 222 -8.24 7.91 3.95
CA ALA A 222 -9.59 7.40 4.06
C ALA A 222 -10.61 8.49 3.69
N TRP A 223 -11.23 8.35 2.52
CA TRP A 223 -12.15 9.31 1.92
C TRP A 223 -13.58 9.02 2.33
N ARG A 224 -14.18 9.93 3.10
CA ARG A 224 -15.57 9.78 3.54
C ARG A 224 -16.53 10.16 2.41
N MET A 225 -17.27 9.18 1.92
CA MET A 225 -18.32 9.35 0.92
C MET A 225 -19.68 9.53 1.60
N ASP A 226 -20.64 10.14 0.88
CA ASP A 226 -22.05 10.25 1.27
C ASP A 226 -22.73 8.88 1.40
#